data_AF-A0A819S102-F1
#
_entry.id   AF-A0A819S102-F1
#
_cell.length_a   1.000
_cell.length_b   1.000
_cell.length_c   1.000
_cell.angle_alpha   90.00
_cell.angle_beta   90.00
_cell.angle_gamma   90.00
#
_symmetry.space_group_name_H-M   'P 1'
#
loop_
_entity.id
_entity.type
_entity.pdbx_description
1 polymer ?
#
loop_
_entity_poly.entity_id
_entity_poly.type
_entity_poly.pdbx_seq_one_letter_code
_entity_poly.pdbx_strand_id
1 'polypeptide(L)'
;SFYVLLYVGLRNPQARMITISPITLNIFNELYLEYNETLSCPCSTTMVPYKNFVSQKFTFHPVCSSIFVSQRWIEALYLSNATKYFSLDFRTTASSQVRQYSSKNLILYLN
;
A
#
# COMPACT_ATOMS: atom_id res chain seq x y z
N SER A 1 -18.68 58.41 25.61
CA SER A 1 -18.80 57.08 24.96
C SER A 1 -17.88 56.89 23.75
N PHE A 2 -17.68 57.88 22.86
CA PHE A 2 -16.80 57.74 21.69
C PHE A 2 -15.32 57.46 22.02
N TYR A 3 -14.76 58.17 23.01
CA TYR A 3 -13.38 57.99 23.47
C TYR A 3 -13.08 56.57 23.98
N VAL A 4 -14.04 55.94 24.66
CA VAL A 4 -13.89 54.58 25.17
C VAL A 4 -13.84 53.59 24.01
N LEU A 5 -14.69 53.77 23.00
CA LEU A 5 -14.69 52.92 21.80
C LEU A 5 -13.39 53.06 21.00
N LEU A 6 -12.88 54.29 20.85
CA LEU A 6 -11.61 54.54 20.16
C LEU A 6 -10.42 53.91 20.89
N TYR A 7 -10.39 54.04 22.22
CA TYR A 7 -9.35 53.45 23.07
C TYR A 7 -9.33 51.92 23.02
N VAL A 8 -10.51 51.27 23.01
CA VAL A 8 -10.63 49.81 22.88
C VAL A 8 -10.22 49.34 21.49
N GLY A 9 -10.63 50.06 20.44
CA GLY A 9 -10.25 49.72 19.05
C GLY A 9 -8.75 49.78 18.79
N LEU A 10 -8.07 50.80 19.33
CA LEU A 10 -6.60 50.97 19.21
C LEU A 10 -5.80 49.93 20.01
N ARG A 11 -6.42 49.28 21.00
CA ARG A 11 -5.79 48.26 21.86
C ARG A 11 -5.96 46.83 21.35
N ASN A 12 -6.67 46.61 20.23
CA ASN A 12 -6.83 45.26 19.70
C ASN A 12 -5.47 44.71 19.20
N PRO A 13 -4.93 43.66 19.83
CA PRO A 13 -3.71 43.03 19.34
C PRO A 13 -4.00 42.39 17.98
N GLN A 14 -3.21 42.75 16.96
CA GLN A 14 -3.31 42.10 15.66
C GLN A 14 -2.50 40.81 15.68
N ALA A 15 -3.18 39.68 15.57
CA ALA A 15 -2.52 38.40 15.35
C ALA A 15 -1.86 38.44 13.97
N ARG A 16 -0.55 38.19 13.93
CA ARG A 16 0.22 38.11 12.69
C ARG A 16 0.64 36.67 12.46
N MET A 17 0.29 36.10 11.31
CA MET A 17 0.85 34.82 10.89
C MET A 17 2.28 34.99 10.41
N ILE A 18 3.16 34.11 10.89
CA ILE A 18 4.56 34.03 10.49
C ILE A 18 4.75 32.68 9.79
N THR A 19 5.35 32.71 8.59
CA THR A 19 5.65 31.50 7.82
C THR A 19 7.12 31.14 8.00
N ILE A 20 7.40 29.88 8.37
CA ILE A 20 8.75 29.37 8.62
C ILE A 20 9.05 28.28 7.60
N SER A 21 10.09 28.46 6.78
CA SER A 21 10.55 27.48 5.79
C SER A 21 12.06 27.66 5.54
N PRO A 22 12.88 26.58 5.50
CA PRO A 22 12.50 25.17 5.66
C PRO A 22 12.26 24.79 7.14
N ILE A 23 11.29 23.89 7.38
CA ILE A 23 11.01 23.35 8.71
C ILE A 23 11.87 22.09 8.94
N THR A 24 12.55 22.00 10.08
CA THR A 24 13.22 20.76 10.54
C THR A 24 12.44 20.16 11.70
N LEU A 25 12.68 18.87 12.01
CA LEU A 25 12.00 18.20 13.13
C LEU A 25 12.28 18.91 14.47
N ASN A 26 13.50 19.39 14.69
CA ASN A 26 13.84 20.09 15.93
C ASN A 26 13.10 21.43 16.06
N ILE A 27 13.12 22.24 14.99
CA ILE A 27 12.39 23.53 14.95
C ILE A 27 10.90 23.31 15.14
N PHE A 28 10.33 22.26 14.51
CA PHE A 28 8.92 21.92 14.69
C PHE A 28 8.62 21.57 16.15
N ASN A 29 9.45 20.74 16.80
CA ASN A 29 9.24 20.36 18.19
C ASN A 29 9.30 21.56 19.13
N GLU A 30 10.25 22.47 18.93
CA GLU A 30 10.36 23.71 19.71
C GLU A 30 9.11 24.59 19.54
N LEU A 31 8.68 24.83 18.29
CA LEU A 31 7.48 25.61 18.01
C LEU A 31 6.20 24.95 18.52
N TYR A 32 6.14 23.62 18.48
CA TYR A 32 5.01 22.87 19.01
C TYR A 32 4.90 23.01 20.53
N LEU A 33 6.03 23.04 21.25
CA LEU A 33 6.01 23.24 22.71
C LEU A 33 5.49 24.63 23.10
N GLU A 34 5.80 25.67 22.32
CA GLU A 34 5.48 27.06 22.65
C GLU A 34 4.16 27.56 22.05
N TYR A 35 3.79 27.08 20.85
CA TYR A 35 2.69 27.64 20.05
C TYR A 35 1.66 26.61 19.58
N ASN A 36 1.50 25.44 20.23
CA ASN A 36 0.65 24.35 19.72
C ASN A 36 -0.77 24.78 19.29
N GLU A 37 -1.40 25.71 20.02
CA GLU A 37 -2.79 26.12 19.77
C GLU A 37 -2.95 26.96 18.50
N THR A 38 -1.85 27.56 18.03
CA THR A 38 -1.83 28.49 16.89
C THR A 38 -0.96 28.02 15.74
N LEU A 39 -0.21 26.94 15.93
CA LEU A 39 0.66 26.36 14.91
C LEU A 39 -0.16 25.71 13.80
N SER A 40 0.08 26.13 12.55
CA SER A 40 -0.58 25.56 11.36
C SER A 40 0.45 25.01 10.38
N CYS A 41 0.31 23.74 10.01
CA CYS A 41 1.15 23.08 9.01
C CYS A 41 0.35 22.87 7.73
N PRO A 42 0.50 23.73 6.71
CA PRO A 42 -0.12 23.49 5.42
C PRO A 42 0.55 22.30 4.73
N CYS A 43 -0.25 21.33 4.29
CA CYS A 43 0.24 20.22 3.48
C CYS A 43 0.75 20.74 2.12
N SER A 44 1.98 20.42 1.74
CA SER A 44 2.52 20.76 0.42
C SER A 44 1.89 19.93 -0.70
N THR A 45 1.40 18.73 -0.37
CA THR A 45 0.73 17.82 -1.30
C THR A 45 -0.48 17.19 -0.64
N THR A 46 -1.56 17.01 -1.39
CA THR A 46 -2.79 16.36 -0.91
C THR A 46 -2.70 14.83 -0.90
N MET A 47 -1.76 14.25 -1.65
CA MET A 47 -1.57 12.81 -1.72
C MET A 47 -0.09 12.48 -1.89
N VAL A 48 0.41 11.54 -1.09
CA VAL A 48 1.77 11.03 -1.20
C VAL A 48 1.72 9.66 -1.87
N PRO A 49 2.38 9.44 -3.02
CA PRO A 49 2.40 8.14 -3.69
C PRO A 49 2.90 7.02 -2.78
N TYR A 50 2.21 5.88 -2.76
CA TYR A 50 2.57 4.71 -1.95
C TYR A 50 4.02 4.25 -2.13
N LYS A 51 4.55 4.36 -3.36
CA LYS A 51 5.94 4.07 -3.70
C LYS A 51 6.98 4.87 -2.90
N ASN A 52 6.60 6.01 -2.33
CA ASN A 52 7.50 6.84 -1.53
C ASN A 52 7.72 6.27 -0.12
N PHE A 53 6.75 5.50 0.39
CA PHE A 53 6.83 4.86 1.70
C PHE A 53 7.29 3.41 1.62
N VAL A 54 7.00 2.75 0.51
CA VAL A 54 7.23 1.31 0.37
C VAL A 54 8.11 1.04 -0.85
N SER A 55 9.34 0.60 -0.58
CA SER A 55 10.26 0.08 -1.59
C SER A 55 10.09 -1.44 -1.70
N GLN A 56 9.21 -1.90 -2.58
CA GLN A 56 9.04 -3.33 -2.84
C GLN A 56 10.06 -3.81 -3.88
N LYS A 57 11.06 -4.57 -3.44
CA LYS A 57 11.88 -5.42 -4.32
C LYS A 57 11.27 -6.82 -4.31
N PHE A 58 10.48 -7.14 -5.33
CA PHE A 58 9.89 -8.46 -5.46
C PHE A 58 10.95 -9.44 -5.94
N THR A 59 11.27 -10.43 -5.10
CA THR A 59 12.02 -11.62 -5.52
C THR A 59 11.01 -12.74 -5.72
N PHE A 60 10.66 -13.01 -6.98
CA PHE A 60 9.81 -14.15 -7.30
C PHE A 60 10.65 -15.43 -7.21
N HIS A 61 10.29 -16.33 -6.29
CA HIS A 61 10.90 -17.66 -6.27
C HIS A 61 10.37 -18.44 -7.48
N PRO A 62 11.22 -19.07 -8.30
CA PRO A 62 10.75 -19.82 -9.46
C PRO A 62 9.82 -20.94 -9.00
N VAL A 63 8.56 -20.89 -9.47
CA VAL A 63 7.58 -21.99 -9.33
C VAL A 63 8.12 -23.27 -9.97
N CYS A 64 9.10 -23.15 -10.88
CA CYS A 64 9.77 -24.22 -11.60
C CYS A 64 10.50 -25.24 -10.70
N SER A 65 10.79 -24.92 -9.43
CA SER A 65 11.36 -25.88 -8.46
C SER A 65 10.33 -26.46 -7.49
N SER A 66 9.05 -26.10 -7.65
CA SER A 66 7.97 -26.60 -6.80
C SER A 66 7.59 -28.03 -7.16
N ILE A 67 7.20 -28.83 -6.16
CA ILE A 67 6.65 -30.17 -6.41
C ILE A 67 5.41 -30.12 -7.31
N PHE A 68 4.67 -29.01 -7.29
CA PHE A 68 3.45 -28.81 -8.10
C PHE A 68 3.70 -28.69 -9.60
N VAL A 69 4.95 -28.43 -10.03
CA VAL A 69 5.34 -28.48 -11.45
C VAL A 69 6.04 -29.78 -11.82
N SER A 70 6.27 -30.68 -10.85
CA SER A 70 6.91 -31.95 -11.14
C SER A 70 5.98 -32.83 -11.98
N GLN A 71 6.56 -33.52 -12.96
CA GLN A 71 5.83 -34.46 -13.83
C GLN A 71 5.06 -35.50 -12.99
N ARG A 72 5.68 -36.02 -11.94
CA ARG A 72 5.07 -36.96 -11.00
C ARG A 72 3.81 -36.41 -10.33
N TRP A 73 3.81 -35.13 -9.93
CA TRP A 73 2.63 -34.52 -9.31
C TRP A 73 1.52 -34.29 -10.33
N ILE A 74 1.87 -33.86 -11.56
CA ILE A 74 0.91 -33.67 -12.66
C ILE A 74 0.25 -35.01 -13.02
N GLU A 75 1.02 -36.08 -13.16
CA GLU A 75 0.51 -37.43 -13.45
C GLU A 75 -0.40 -37.97 -12.34
N ALA A 76 -0.11 -37.63 -11.08
CA ALA A 76 -0.96 -38.02 -9.95
C ALA A 76 -2.39 -37.46 -10.03
N LEU A 77 -2.59 -36.36 -10.77
CA LEU A 77 -3.94 -35.79 -11.02
C LEU A 77 -4.78 -36.63 -11.99
N TYR A 78 -4.16 -37.52 -12.76
CA TYR A 78 -4.82 -38.34 -13.78
C TYR A 78 -4.96 -39.82 -13.38
N LEU A 79 -4.57 -40.18 -12.15
CA LEU A 79 -4.73 -41.54 -11.65
C LEU A 79 -6.21 -41.90 -11.49
N SER A 80 -6.65 -42.94 -12.20
CA SER A 80 -8.04 -43.41 -12.21
C SER A 80 -8.54 -43.90 -10.84
N ASN A 81 -7.61 -44.34 -9.97
CA ASN A 81 -7.88 -44.90 -8.64
C ASN A 81 -7.52 -43.94 -7.51
N ALA A 82 -7.35 -42.63 -7.78
CA ALA A 82 -7.21 -41.66 -6.70
C ALA A 82 -8.45 -41.76 -5.80
N THR A 83 -8.23 -41.93 -4.49
CA THR A 83 -9.29 -42.19 -3.52
C THR A 83 -10.28 -41.03 -3.52
N LYS A 84 -11.45 -41.21 -4.16
CA LYS A 84 -12.55 -40.23 -4.21
C LYS A 84 -13.30 -40.27 -2.88
N TYR A 85 -12.63 -39.88 -1.80
CA TYR A 85 -13.29 -39.83 -0.50
C TYR A 85 -14.31 -38.68 -0.41
N PHE A 86 -14.20 -37.65 -1.26
CA PHE A 86 -15.06 -36.48 -1.20
C PHE A 86 -15.20 -35.74 -2.54
N SER A 87 -16.36 -35.12 -2.81
CA SER A 87 -16.61 -34.34 -4.04
C SER A 87 -15.81 -33.04 -4.13
N LEU A 88 -15.23 -32.57 -3.01
CA LEU A 88 -14.28 -31.44 -2.99
C LEU A 88 -12.81 -31.89 -3.02
N ASP A 89 -12.54 -33.18 -3.26
CA ASP A 89 -11.16 -33.63 -3.45
C ASP A 89 -10.58 -32.90 -4.65
N PHE A 90 -9.58 -32.07 -4.40
CA PHE A 90 -8.89 -31.27 -5.40
C PHE A 90 -8.48 -32.10 -6.62
N ARG A 91 -8.08 -33.36 -6.44
CA ARG A 91 -7.64 -34.24 -7.56
C ARG A 91 -8.75 -34.53 -8.58
N THR A 92 -10.02 -34.39 -8.19
CA THR A 92 -11.17 -34.59 -9.09
C THR A 92 -11.39 -33.40 -10.04
N THR A 93 -10.95 -32.20 -9.66
CA THR A 93 -11.13 -30.96 -10.44
C THR A 93 -9.81 -30.35 -10.93
N ALA A 94 -8.68 -30.77 -10.36
CA ALA A 94 -7.35 -30.23 -10.67
C ALA A 94 -6.91 -30.52 -12.10
N SER A 95 -7.22 -31.70 -12.65
CA SER A 95 -6.83 -32.09 -14.01
C SER A 95 -7.42 -31.16 -15.08
N SER A 96 -8.66 -30.70 -14.92
CA SER A 96 -9.29 -29.73 -15.84
C SER A 96 -8.67 -28.34 -15.71
N GLN A 97 -8.32 -27.92 -14.49
CA GLN A 97 -7.68 -26.63 -14.21
C GLN A 97 -6.25 -26.58 -14.80
N VAL A 98 -5.44 -27.62 -14.60
CA VAL A 98 -4.06 -27.70 -15.14
C VAL A 98 -4.06 -27.72 -16.67
N ARG A 99 -5.02 -28.42 -17.30
CA ARG A 99 -5.16 -28.44 -18.77
C ARG A 99 -5.41 -27.04 -19.35
N GLN A 100 -6.16 -26.20 -18.65
CA GLN A 100 -6.43 -24.82 -19.07
C GLN A 100 -5.18 -23.91 -18.97
N TYR A 101 -4.30 -24.15 -17.99
CA TYR A 101 -3.03 -23.42 -17.88
C TYR A 101 -2.02 -23.85 -18.93
N SER A 102 -1.94 -25.16 -19.25
CA SER A 102 -1.06 -25.67 -20.30
C SER A 102 -1.45 -25.15 -21.69
N SER A 103 -2.74 -25.07 -22.03
CA SER A 103 -3.18 -24.52 -23.31
C SER A 103 -2.92 -23.02 -23.45
N LYS A 104 -3.00 -22.25 -22.36
CA LYS A 104 -2.64 -20.83 -22.33
C LYS A 104 -1.13 -20.59 -22.43
N ASN A 105 -0.32 -21.47 -21.85
CA ASN A 105 1.14 -21.39 -21.97
C ASN A 105 1.66 -21.88 -23.33
N LEU A 106 0.95 -22.75 -24.06
CA LEU A 106 1.32 -23.13 -25.42
C LEU A 106 1.35 -21.93 -26.39
N ILE A 107 0.53 -20.90 -26.13
CA ILE A 107 0.50 -19.65 -26.88
C ILE A 107 1.72 -18.76 -26.56
N LEU A 108 2.33 -18.91 -25.38
CA LEU A 108 3.51 -18.15 -24.97
C LEU A 108 4.83 -18.73 -25.48
N TYR A 109 4.83 -19.97 -26.01
CA TYR A 109 6.02 -20.59 -26.61
C TYR A 109 6.01 -20.57 -28.16
N LEU A 110 5.07 -19.84 -28.78
CA LEU A 110 4.95 -19.69 -30.24
C LEU A 110 5.16 -18.25 -30.74
N ASN A 111 5.78 -17.37 -29.95
CA ASN A 111 6.27 -16.06 -30.39
C ASN A 111 7.73 -15.86 -30.01
#